data_AF-A0A3G7TSF3-F1
#
_entry.id   AF-A0A3G7TSF3-F1
#
_cell.length_a   1.000
_cell.length_b   1.000
_cell.length_c   1.000
_cell.angle_alpha   90.00
_cell.angle_beta   90.00
_cell.angle_gamma   90.00
#
_symmetry.space_group_name_H-M   'P 1'
#
loop_
_entity.id
_entity.type
_entity.pdbx_description
1 polymer ?
#
loop_
_entity_poly.entity_id
_entity_poly.type
_entity_poly.pdbx_seq_one_letter_code
_entity_poly.pdbx_strand_id
1 'polypeptide(L)'
;MKNGDLATAKKLYAPTRVYYESIEPIAELFSDLDAAIDSRVDDHEQGFEAEDFTGFHRIEYSLFAQNSTQGLEALADRLNKDVKDLQTRVAGLTFPPEKVVGGAAALLEEVAATKVSGEEDRYSHTDLYDFQGNIDGAKKIVDLFRPHIEQQDPAFVAKVDKNFATVNKILAKFKPPMAASRPTTRSRTTTARRWWARSIPWPKTSRPCAASWG
;
A
#
# COMPACT_ATOMS: atom_id res chain seq x y z
N MET A 1 2.73 16.43 -13.67
CA MET A 1 1.52 17.18 -13.26
C MET A 1 1.64 18.66 -13.62
N LYS A 2 2.52 19.44 -12.98
CA LYS A 2 2.63 20.91 -13.21
C LYS A 2 3.01 21.39 -14.62
N ASN A 3 3.66 20.55 -15.41
CA ASN A 3 4.06 20.88 -16.79
C ASN A 3 3.09 20.31 -17.83
N GLY A 4 1.92 19.78 -17.41
CA GLY A 4 0.99 19.09 -18.30
C GLY A 4 1.47 17.75 -18.86
N ASP A 5 2.67 17.28 -18.46
CA ASP A 5 3.22 16.01 -18.94
C ASP A 5 2.52 14.81 -18.29
N LEU A 6 1.48 14.35 -18.97
CA LEU A 6 0.66 13.20 -18.60
C LEU A 6 1.44 11.89 -18.63
N ALA A 7 2.30 11.69 -19.63
CA ALA A 7 3.06 10.45 -19.79
C ALA A 7 4.04 10.26 -18.64
N THR A 8 4.78 11.32 -18.30
CA THR A 8 5.70 11.30 -17.15
C THR A 8 4.94 11.17 -15.84
N ALA A 9 3.80 11.85 -15.68
CA ALA A 9 2.97 11.71 -14.46
C ALA A 9 2.49 10.27 -14.25
N LYS A 10 1.95 9.62 -15.29
CA LYS A 10 1.56 8.20 -15.23
C LYS A 10 2.73 7.28 -14.91
N LYS A 11 3.90 7.54 -15.51
CA LYS A 11 5.11 6.73 -15.29
C LYS A 11 5.61 6.82 -13.85
N LEU A 12 5.49 7.99 -13.23
CA LEU A 12 5.99 8.24 -11.87
C LEU A 12 5.01 7.84 -10.76
N TYR A 13 3.71 7.72 -11.07
CA TYR A 13 2.66 7.42 -10.09
C TYR A 13 3.03 6.26 -9.14
N ALA A 14 3.18 5.05 -9.68
CA ALA A 14 3.44 3.87 -8.85
C ALA A 14 4.83 3.89 -8.18
N PRO A 15 5.95 4.22 -8.87
CA PRO A 15 7.25 4.35 -8.20
C PRO A 15 7.27 5.36 -7.04
N THR A 16 6.46 6.43 -7.11
CA THR A 16 6.34 7.38 -6.01
C THR A 16 5.56 6.80 -4.83
N ARG A 17 4.44 6.10 -5.08
CA ARG A 17 3.62 5.47 -4.03
C ARG A 17 4.38 4.45 -3.19
N VAL A 18 5.31 3.69 -3.79
CA VAL A 18 6.13 2.69 -3.07
C VAL A 18 6.76 3.27 -1.79
N TYR A 19 7.19 4.54 -1.80
CA TYR A 19 7.79 5.16 -0.62
C TYR A 19 6.79 5.39 0.52
N TYR A 20 5.54 5.75 0.18
CA TYR A 20 4.45 5.92 1.13
C TYR A 20 4.02 4.56 1.69
N GLU A 21 3.78 3.60 0.80
CA GLU A 21 3.36 2.23 1.10
C GLU A 21 4.38 1.47 1.97
N SER A 22 5.67 1.79 1.83
CA SER A 22 6.73 1.20 2.66
C SER A 22 6.72 1.71 4.11
N ILE A 23 6.03 2.83 4.39
CA ILE A 23 5.92 3.42 5.73
C ILE A 23 4.47 3.44 6.23
N GLU A 24 3.53 2.81 5.53
CA GLU A 24 2.10 2.79 5.86
C GLU A 24 1.81 2.41 7.33
N PRO A 25 2.49 1.40 7.96
CA PRO A 25 2.32 1.10 9.39
C PRO A 25 2.57 2.28 10.35
N ILE A 26 3.30 3.27 9.87
CA ILE A 26 3.62 4.51 10.59
C ILE A 26 2.73 5.66 10.11
N ALA A 27 2.45 5.74 8.81
CA ALA A 27 1.60 6.78 8.24
C ALA A 27 0.17 6.73 8.81
N GLU A 28 -0.40 5.52 8.96
CA GLU A 28 -1.73 5.29 9.54
C GLU A 28 -1.88 5.80 10.99
N LEU A 29 -0.78 6.07 11.71
CA LEU A 29 -0.85 6.69 13.03
C LEU A 29 -1.34 8.15 12.97
N PHE A 30 -1.34 8.75 11.77
CA PHE A 30 -1.80 10.11 11.47
C PHE A 30 -3.01 10.05 10.55
N SER A 31 -4.14 9.56 11.06
CA SER A 31 -5.34 9.27 10.26
C SER A 31 -5.85 10.45 9.42
N ASP A 32 -5.62 11.70 9.86
CA ASP A 32 -5.93 12.90 9.08
C ASP A 32 -5.06 13.03 7.82
N LEU A 33 -3.75 12.84 7.97
CA LEU A 33 -2.81 12.90 6.85
C LEU A 33 -2.91 11.67 5.96
N ASP A 34 -3.12 10.50 6.54
CA ASP A 34 -3.31 9.27 5.79
C ASP A 34 -4.52 9.38 4.85
N ALA A 35 -5.68 9.79 5.37
CA ALA A 35 -6.84 10.04 4.54
C ALA A 35 -6.61 11.14 3.49
N ALA A 36 -5.90 12.23 3.83
CA ALA A 36 -5.61 13.31 2.87
C ALA A 36 -4.67 12.88 1.73
N ILE A 37 -3.74 11.96 2.03
CA ILE A 37 -2.72 11.47 1.10
C ILE A 37 -3.23 10.30 0.26
N ASP A 38 -4.00 9.38 0.85
CA ASP A 38 -4.22 8.04 0.28
C ASP A 38 -5.65 7.50 0.38
N SER A 39 -6.64 8.32 0.73
CA SER A 39 -8.05 7.90 0.64
C SER A 39 -8.46 7.49 -0.78
N ARG A 40 -9.33 6.48 -0.86
CA ARG A 40 -9.93 5.99 -2.10
C ARG A 40 -11.32 6.58 -2.26
N VAL A 41 -11.83 6.59 -3.49
CA VAL A 41 -13.16 7.18 -3.78
C VAL A 41 -14.30 6.58 -2.95
N ASP A 42 -14.19 5.31 -2.54
CA ASP A 42 -15.22 4.63 -1.73
C ASP A 42 -15.22 5.07 -0.26
N ASP A 43 -14.16 5.76 0.19
CA ASP A 43 -14.06 6.33 1.53
C ASP A 43 -14.84 7.66 1.67
N HIS A 44 -15.40 8.16 0.57
CA HIS A 44 -16.14 9.44 0.52
C HIS A 44 -17.59 9.23 0.10
N GLU A 45 -18.54 9.74 0.90
CA GLU A 45 -19.98 9.65 0.60
C GLU A 45 -20.38 10.30 -0.73
N GLN A 46 -19.69 11.38 -1.10
CA GLN A 46 -19.90 12.10 -2.36
C GLN A 46 -19.03 11.57 -3.51
N GLY A 47 -18.26 10.51 -3.27
CA GLY A 47 -17.35 9.92 -4.26
C GLY A 47 -16.42 10.96 -4.88
N PHE A 48 -16.41 11.04 -6.22
CA PHE A 48 -15.54 11.95 -6.96
C PHE A 48 -15.83 13.44 -6.75
N GLU A 49 -17.02 13.79 -6.29
CA GLU A 49 -17.44 15.18 -6.05
C GLU A 49 -17.10 15.65 -4.64
N ALA A 50 -16.58 14.75 -3.79
CA ALA A 50 -16.20 15.09 -2.42
C ALA A 50 -15.03 16.08 -2.42
N GLU A 51 -15.19 17.21 -1.72
CA GLU A 51 -14.14 18.25 -1.63
C GLU A 51 -12.88 17.77 -0.91
N ASP A 52 -13.03 16.74 -0.07
CA ASP A 52 -11.96 16.10 0.69
C ASP A 52 -11.32 14.91 -0.06
N PHE A 53 -11.85 14.48 -1.21
CA PHE A 53 -11.19 13.47 -2.04
C PHE A 53 -9.97 14.08 -2.75
N THR A 54 -8.82 13.96 -2.09
CA THR A 54 -7.53 14.49 -2.55
C THR A 54 -6.47 13.41 -2.71
N GLY A 55 -5.18 13.75 -2.60
CA GLY A 55 -4.13 12.75 -2.54
C GLY A 55 -3.87 11.97 -3.83
N PHE A 56 -3.26 10.80 -3.67
CA PHE A 56 -2.81 9.95 -4.77
C PHE A 56 -3.97 9.44 -5.61
N HIS A 57 -5.05 8.90 -5.03
CA HIS A 57 -6.13 8.30 -5.83
C HIS A 57 -7.00 9.33 -6.56
N ARG A 58 -7.13 10.56 -6.04
CA ARG A 58 -7.74 11.65 -6.82
C ARG A 58 -6.92 12.00 -8.04
N ILE A 59 -5.59 12.02 -7.91
CA ILE A 59 -4.65 12.23 -9.02
C ILE A 59 -4.69 11.03 -9.99
N GLU A 60 -4.71 9.81 -9.46
CA GLU A 60 -4.81 8.56 -10.23
C GLU A 60 -6.02 8.59 -11.16
N TYR A 61 -7.19 8.94 -10.63
CA TYR A 61 -8.42 9.04 -11.41
C TYR A 61 -8.26 9.97 -12.62
N SER A 62 -7.75 11.18 -12.40
CA SER A 62 -7.55 12.12 -13.50
C SER A 62 -6.51 11.66 -14.51
N LEU A 63 -5.40 11.09 -14.05
CA LEU A 63 -4.35 10.61 -14.95
C LEU A 63 -4.84 9.40 -15.76
N PHE A 64 -5.33 8.36 -15.10
CA PHE A 64 -5.56 7.05 -15.73
C PHE A 64 -6.96 6.87 -16.30
N ALA A 65 -8.01 7.35 -15.61
CA ALA A 65 -9.38 7.24 -16.10
C ALA A 65 -9.76 8.40 -17.04
N GLN A 66 -9.40 9.64 -16.68
CA GLN A 66 -9.75 10.83 -17.47
C GLN A 66 -8.69 11.21 -18.51
N ASN A 67 -7.50 10.61 -18.44
CA ASN A 67 -6.37 10.91 -19.33
C ASN A 67 -6.05 12.41 -19.41
N SER A 68 -6.07 13.09 -18.26
CA SER A 68 -5.93 14.54 -18.15
C SER A 68 -5.03 14.95 -16.98
N THR A 69 -4.37 16.09 -17.13
CA THR A 69 -3.66 16.78 -16.05
C THR A 69 -4.35 18.07 -15.62
N GLN A 70 -5.51 18.38 -16.20
CA GLN A 70 -6.22 19.63 -15.96
C GLN A 70 -6.64 19.74 -14.49
N GLY A 71 -6.26 20.85 -13.83
CA GLY A 71 -6.61 21.10 -12.44
C GLY A 71 -5.81 20.28 -11.42
N LEU A 72 -4.78 19.54 -11.86
CA LEU A 72 -3.94 18.74 -10.95
C LEU A 72 -2.86 19.57 -10.25
N GLU A 73 -2.61 20.83 -10.65
CA GLU A 73 -1.58 21.66 -10.03
C GLU A 73 -1.83 21.85 -8.53
N ALA A 74 -3.05 22.24 -8.15
CA ALA A 74 -3.43 22.46 -6.76
C ALA A 74 -3.43 21.16 -5.95
N LEU A 75 -3.90 20.05 -6.54
CA LEU A 75 -3.88 18.74 -5.91
C LEU A 75 -2.44 18.24 -5.67
N ALA A 76 -1.55 18.43 -6.64
CA ALA A 76 -0.14 18.06 -6.50
C ALA A 76 0.57 18.91 -5.43
N ASP A 77 0.21 20.20 -5.33
CA ASP A 77 0.75 21.08 -4.29
C ASP A 77 0.26 20.69 -2.89
N ARG A 78 -1.02 20.35 -2.76
CA ARG A 78 -1.60 19.84 -1.52
C ARG A 78 -0.95 18.52 -1.11
N LEU A 79 -0.88 17.52 -1.99
CA LEU A 79 -0.24 16.24 -1.71
C LEU A 79 1.22 16.42 -1.25
N ASN A 80 2.00 17.28 -1.92
CA ASN A 80 3.38 17.55 -1.52
C ASN A 80 3.48 18.25 -0.16
N LYS A 81 2.50 19.10 0.20
CA LYS A 81 2.42 19.70 1.53
C LYS A 81 2.10 18.63 2.58
N ASP A 82 1.12 17.78 2.31
CA ASP A 82 0.67 16.75 3.26
C ASP A 82 1.77 15.72 3.51
N VAL A 83 2.52 15.29 2.47
CA VAL A 83 3.69 14.41 2.62
C VAL A 83 4.82 15.07 3.44
N LYS A 84 5.02 16.39 3.32
CA LYS A 84 6.00 17.12 4.15
C LYS A 84 5.54 17.29 5.60
N ASP A 85 4.25 17.47 5.82
CA ASP A 85 3.67 17.47 7.17
C ASP A 85 3.87 16.08 7.79
N LEU A 86 3.52 15.00 7.07
CA LEU A 86 3.77 13.63 7.53
C LEU A 86 5.23 13.42 7.91
N GLN A 87 6.17 13.82 7.04
CA GLN A 87 7.60 13.76 7.34
C GLN A 87 7.95 14.48 8.66
N THR A 88 7.38 15.66 8.89
CA THR A 88 7.61 16.46 10.10
C THR A 88 7.05 15.77 11.34
N ARG A 89 5.82 15.25 11.27
CA ARG A 89 5.17 14.56 12.39
C ARG A 89 5.86 13.25 12.73
N VAL A 90 6.27 12.47 11.72
CA VAL A 90 7.07 11.25 11.88
C VAL A 90 8.40 11.54 12.57
N ALA A 91 9.09 12.64 12.21
CA ALA A 91 10.36 13.01 12.83
C ALA A 91 10.21 13.43 14.32
N GLY A 92 9.05 13.95 14.70
CA GLY A 92 8.73 14.32 16.09
C GLY A 92 8.13 13.18 16.92
N LEU A 93 7.82 12.04 16.31
CA LEU A 93 7.13 10.95 16.98
C LEU A 93 8.12 10.01 17.68
N THR A 94 7.90 9.79 18.98
CA THR A 94 8.51 8.65 19.67
C THR A 94 7.69 7.40 19.36
N PHE A 95 8.30 6.45 18.66
CA PHE A 95 7.63 5.21 18.27
C PHE A 95 7.56 4.21 19.42
N PRO A 96 6.35 3.86 19.91
CA PRO A 96 6.21 2.75 20.83
C PRO A 96 6.56 1.45 20.09
N PRO A 97 7.54 0.65 20.57
CA PRO A 97 7.97 -0.57 19.86
C PRO A 97 6.82 -1.53 19.52
N GLU A 98 5.82 -1.63 20.40
CA GLU A 98 4.63 -2.45 20.22
C GLU A 98 3.74 -1.97 19.06
N LYS A 99 3.69 -0.66 18.81
CA LYS A 99 2.95 -0.09 17.66
C LYS A 99 3.66 -0.38 16.36
N VAL A 100 4.99 -0.28 16.33
CA VAL A 100 5.79 -0.57 15.12
C VAL A 100 5.68 -2.05 14.75
N VAL A 101 5.84 -2.95 15.71
CA VAL A 101 5.74 -4.41 15.45
C VAL A 101 4.30 -4.81 15.12
N GLY A 102 3.31 -4.28 15.85
CA GLY A 102 1.89 -4.55 15.61
C GLY A 102 1.42 -4.05 14.24
N GLY A 103 1.85 -2.85 13.83
CA GLY A 103 1.53 -2.28 12.52
C GLY A 103 2.08 -3.11 11.37
N ALA A 104 3.30 -3.65 11.49
CA ALA A 104 3.84 -4.56 10.46
C ALA A 104 3.00 -5.83 10.28
N ALA A 105 2.44 -6.37 11.37
CA ALA A 105 1.55 -7.52 11.31
C ALA A 105 0.20 -7.17 10.69
N ALA A 106 -0.41 -6.06 11.13
CA ALA A 106 -1.67 -5.55 10.58
C ALA A 106 -1.57 -5.31 9.07
N LEU A 107 -0.48 -4.70 8.62
CA LEU A 107 -0.24 -4.44 7.20
C LEU A 107 -0.18 -5.73 6.37
N LEU A 108 0.50 -6.78 6.87
CA LEU A 108 0.55 -8.07 6.17
C LEU A 108 -0.82 -8.76 6.10
N GLU A 109 -1.67 -8.55 7.10
CA GLU A 109 -3.06 -9.04 7.12
C GLU A 109 -3.94 -8.25 6.15
N GLU A 110 -3.77 -6.93 6.08
CA GLU A 110 -4.49 -6.06 5.15
C GLU A 110 -4.14 -6.37 3.70
N VAL A 111 -2.85 -6.49 3.38
CA VAL A 111 -2.37 -6.89 2.06
C VAL A 111 -3.04 -8.20 1.60
N ALA A 112 -3.23 -9.15 2.52
CA ALA A 112 -3.91 -10.41 2.26
C ALA A 112 -5.42 -10.26 2.03
N ALA A 113 -6.06 -9.33 2.75
CA ALA A 113 -7.51 -9.15 2.76
C ALA A 113 -8.00 -8.27 1.61
N THR A 114 -7.41 -7.09 1.44
CA THR A 114 -7.90 -6.00 0.58
C THR A 114 -7.03 -5.84 -0.67
N LYS A 115 -5.73 -5.56 -0.53
CA LYS A 115 -4.86 -5.19 -1.67
C LYS A 115 -4.69 -6.30 -2.71
N VAL A 116 -4.78 -7.57 -2.31
CA VAL A 116 -4.76 -8.70 -3.26
C VAL A 116 -5.92 -8.67 -4.26
N SER A 117 -7.02 -7.94 -3.98
CA SER A 117 -8.17 -7.80 -4.90
C SER A 117 -7.97 -6.83 -6.05
N GLY A 118 -6.98 -5.93 -5.94
CA GLY A 118 -6.83 -4.81 -6.86
C GLY A 118 -7.81 -3.66 -6.58
N GLU A 119 -8.26 -3.51 -5.34
CA GLU A 119 -9.16 -2.42 -4.90
C GLU A 119 -8.43 -1.08 -4.71
N GLU A 120 -7.12 -1.12 -4.51
CA GLU A 120 -6.28 0.04 -4.19
C GLU A 120 -6.16 0.97 -5.41
N ASP A 121 -5.55 0.46 -6.48
CA ASP A 121 -5.28 1.20 -7.70
C ASP A 121 -6.30 0.86 -8.79
N ARG A 122 -7.56 1.23 -8.57
CA ARG A 122 -8.65 0.80 -9.46
C ARG A 122 -8.60 1.36 -10.88
N TYR A 123 -7.81 2.42 -11.14
CA TYR A 123 -7.71 3.04 -12.46
C TYR A 123 -6.39 2.73 -13.16
N SER A 124 -5.29 2.74 -12.42
CA SER A 124 -3.94 2.50 -12.92
C SER A 124 -3.55 1.02 -12.88
N HIS A 125 -4.18 0.25 -11.99
CA HIS A 125 -3.91 -1.15 -11.72
C HIS A 125 -2.45 -1.39 -11.36
N THR A 126 -1.87 -0.54 -10.52
CA THR A 126 -0.46 -0.63 -10.09
C THR A 126 -0.26 -1.29 -8.73
N ASP A 127 -1.28 -1.97 -8.19
CA ASP A 127 -1.34 -2.50 -6.81
C ASP A 127 -0.15 -3.39 -6.42
N LEU A 128 0.53 -4.00 -7.40
CA LEU A 128 1.73 -4.80 -7.15
C LEU A 128 2.95 -3.98 -6.72
N TYR A 129 2.99 -2.69 -7.05
CA TYR A 129 3.98 -1.75 -6.52
C TYR A 129 3.71 -1.50 -5.05
N ASP A 130 2.46 -1.21 -4.70
CA ASP A 130 2.02 -0.95 -3.34
C ASP A 130 2.24 -2.17 -2.46
N PHE A 131 1.81 -3.35 -2.92
CA PHE A 131 2.08 -4.64 -2.27
C PHE A 131 3.59 -4.81 -2.00
N GLN A 132 4.45 -4.56 -2.99
CA GLN A 132 5.89 -4.67 -2.78
C GLN A 132 6.40 -3.67 -1.73
N GLY A 133 5.90 -2.43 -1.74
CA GLY A 133 6.21 -1.42 -0.73
C GLY A 133 5.86 -1.90 0.67
N ASN A 134 4.63 -2.38 0.87
CA ASN A 134 4.16 -2.91 2.15
C ASN A 134 5.04 -4.08 2.65
N ILE A 135 5.38 -5.02 1.76
CA ILE A 135 6.24 -6.15 2.09
C ILE A 135 7.64 -5.69 2.48
N ASP A 136 8.20 -4.72 1.77
CA ASP A 136 9.54 -4.19 2.05
C ASP A 136 9.56 -3.42 3.38
N GLY A 137 8.52 -2.64 3.67
CA GLY A 137 8.32 -1.94 4.94
C GLY A 137 8.20 -2.91 6.13
N ALA A 138 7.33 -3.91 6.04
CA ALA A 138 7.17 -4.93 7.07
C ALA A 138 8.47 -5.73 7.30
N LYS A 139 9.18 -6.08 6.22
CA LYS A 139 10.48 -6.76 6.31
C LYS A 139 11.52 -5.90 7.02
N LYS A 140 11.53 -4.59 6.76
CA LYS A 140 12.46 -3.67 7.40
C LYS A 140 12.26 -3.64 8.92
N ILE A 141 11.02 -3.65 9.39
CA ILE A 141 10.70 -3.73 10.82
C ILE A 141 11.23 -5.04 11.40
N VAL A 142 10.96 -6.19 10.76
CA VAL A 142 11.50 -7.49 11.21
C VAL A 142 13.03 -7.46 11.31
N ASP A 143 13.72 -6.87 10.34
CA ASP A 143 15.18 -6.81 10.34
C ASP A 143 15.74 -5.91 11.45
N LEU A 144 15.04 -4.84 11.83
CA LEU A 144 15.43 -3.99 12.97
C LEU A 144 15.33 -4.72 14.31
N PHE A 145 14.31 -5.57 14.49
CA PHE A 145 14.12 -6.35 15.72
C PHE A 145 14.83 -7.70 15.72
N ARG A 146 15.31 -8.18 14.56
CA ARG A 146 15.94 -9.50 14.40
C ARG A 146 16.96 -9.86 15.47
N PRO A 147 17.93 -8.99 15.86
CA PRO A 147 18.93 -9.37 16.86
C PRO A 147 18.33 -9.78 18.21
N HIS A 148 17.17 -9.22 18.57
CA HIS A 148 16.47 -9.56 19.81
C HIS A 148 15.60 -10.81 19.65
N ILE A 149 14.91 -10.93 18.51
CA ILE A 149 14.06 -12.09 18.22
C ILE A 149 14.90 -13.36 18.09
N GLU A 150 16.06 -13.28 17.41
CA GLU A 150 16.94 -14.42 17.16
C GLU A 150 17.59 -14.98 18.44
N GLN A 151 17.83 -14.12 19.44
CA GLN A 151 18.28 -14.57 20.76
C GLN A 151 17.23 -15.43 21.50
N GLN A 152 15.95 -15.20 21.22
CA GLN A 152 14.85 -15.88 21.89
C GLN A 152 14.34 -17.08 21.08
N ASP A 153 14.17 -16.91 19.78
CA ASP A 153 13.59 -17.92 18.88
C ASP A 153 14.19 -17.82 17.45
N PRO A 154 15.37 -18.41 17.21
CA PRO A 154 16.00 -18.40 15.89
C PRO A 154 15.19 -19.22 14.85
N ALA A 155 14.41 -20.21 15.29
CA ALA A 155 13.57 -21.01 14.40
C ALA A 155 12.40 -20.17 13.86
N PHE A 156 11.82 -19.31 14.69
CA PHE A 156 10.82 -18.34 14.25
C PHE A 156 11.39 -17.36 13.21
N VAL A 157 12.58 -16.81 13.45
CA VAL A 157 13.25 -15.91 12.47
C VAL A 157 13.41 -16.60 11.11
N ALA A 158 13.91 -17.84 11.10
CA ALA A 158 14.05 -18.61 9.86
C ALA A 158 12.71 -18.86 9.14
N LYS A 159 11.63 -19.09 9.90
CA LYS A 159 10.27 -19.22 9.35
C LYS A 159 9.79 -17.91 8.72
N VAL A 160 9.99 -16.78 9.39
CA VAL A 160 9.62 -15.45 8.89
C VAL A 160 10.37 -15.15 7.60
N ASP A 161 11.67 -15.41 7.53
CA ASP A 161 12.47 -15.21 6.31
C ASP A 161 11.98 -16.04 5.13
N LYS A 162 11.66 -17.32 5.38
CA LYS A 162 11.10 -18.19 4.35
C LYS A 162 9.76 -17.67 3.82
N ASN A 163 8.93 -17.10 4.69
CA ASN A 163 7.64 -16.53 4.29
C ASN A 163 7.83 -15.28 3.42
N PHE A 164 8.70 -14.34 3.83
CA PHE A 164 9.03 -13.16 3.00
C PHE A 164 9.64 -13.55 1.65
N ALA A 165 10.57 -14.51 1.63
CA ALA A 165 11.15 -15.03 0.40
C ALA A 165 10.08 -15.66 -0.52
N THR A 166 9.10 -16.35 0.05
CA THR A 166 7.99 -16.94 -0.71
C THR A 166 7.12 -15.86 -1.33
N VAL A 167 6.72 -14.84 -0.56
CA VAL A 167 5.92 -13.71 -1.06
C VAL A 167 6.66 -12.95 -2.16
N ASN A 168 7.92 -12.58 -1.93
CA ASN A 168 8.74 -11.88 -2.93
C ASN A 168 8.92 -12.70 -4.21
N LYS A 169 9.10 -14.03 -4.10
CA LYS A 169 9.16 -14.91 -5.27
C LYS A 169 7.84 -14.95 -6.05
N ILE A 170 6.70 -14.81 -5.36
CA ILE A 170 5.40 -14.73 -6.01
C ILE A 170 5.26 -13.39 -6.74
N LEU A 171 5.52 -12.26 -6.05
CA LEU A 171 5.44 -10.91 -6.64
C LEU A 171 6.35 -10.76 -7.86
N ALA A 172 7.56 -11.33 -7.82
CA ALA A 172 8.49 -11.32 -8.94
C ALA A 172 7.93 -11.95 -10.23
N LYS A 173 6.96 -12.87 -10.16
CA LYS A 173 6.30 -13.45 -11.35
C LYS A 173 5.39 -12.44 -12.06
N PHE A 174 4.97 -11.41 -11.36
CA PHE A 174 4.00 -10.44 -11.83
C PHE A 174 4.61 -9.06 -12.13
N LYS A 175 5.85 -8.80 -11.68
CA LYS A 175 6.59 -7.58 -12.06
C LYS A 175 6.65 -7.46 -13.59
N PRO A 176 6.13 -6.38 -14.19
CA PRO A 176 6.44 -6.08 -15.59
C PRO A 176 7.94 -5.76 -15.70
N PRO A 177 8.60 -6.09 -16.83
CA PRO A 177 9.97 -5.64 -17.04
C PRO A 177 10.01 -4.11 -16.94
N MET A 178 11.00 -3.58 -16.23
CA MET A 178 11.14 -2.15 -15.87
C MET A 178 11.09 -1.16 -17.06
N ALA A 179 11.10 -1.66 -18.30
CA ALA A 179 11.02 -0.91 -19.54
C ALA A 179 9.64 -0.94 -20.23
N ALA A 180 8.66 -1.71 -19.74
CA ALA A 180 7.34 -1.80 -20.36
C ALA A 180 6.25 -1.64 -19.31
N SER A 181 5.80 -0.39 -19.13
CA SER A 181 4.52 -0.04 -18.54
C SER A 181 3.39 -0.70 -19.33
N ARG A 182 3.06 -1.96 -19.03
CA ARG A 182 1.78 -2.56 -19.41
C ARG A 182 0.91 -2.62 -18.16
N PRO A 183 -0.36 -2.19 -18.23
CA PRO A 183 -1.28 -2.29 -17.11
C PRO A 183 -1.37 -3.74 -16.64
N THR A 184 -1.38 -3.93 -15.33
CA THR A 184 -1.58 -5.23 -14.72
C THR A 184 -3.00 -5.68 -15.03
N THR A 185 -3.19 -6.60 -15.98
CA THR A 185 -4.53 -7.05 -16.36
C THR A 185 -5.21 -7.74 -15.18
N ARG A 186 -6.50 -7.48 -14.93
CA ARG A 186 -7.37 -8.12 -13.92
C ARG A 186 -7.19 -9.65 -13.75
N SER A 187 -6.84 -10.35 -14.84
CA SER A 187 -6.51 -11.78 -14.87
C SER A 187 -5.26 -12.16 -14.05
N ARG A 188 -4.20 -11.34 -14.07
CA ARG A 188 -2.95 -11.59 -13.35
C ARG A 188 -3.14 -11.43 -11.84
N THR A 189 -3.87 -10.40 -11.41
CA THR A 189 -4.26 -10.17 -10.00
C THR A 189 -5.18 -11.27 -9.50
N THR A 190 -6.16 -11.70 -10.30
CA THR A 190 -7.06 -12.83 -9.95
C THR A 190 -6.30 -14.16 -9.81
N THR A 191 -5.26 -14.38 -10.62
CA THR A 191 -4.41 -15.58 -10.56
C THR A 191 -3.50 -15.53 -9.33
N ALA A 192 -2.90 -14.37 -9.03
CA ALA A 192 -2.17 -14.15 -7.78
C ALA A 192 -3.07 -14.43 -6.57
N ARG A 193 -4.31 -13.92 -6.56
CA ARG A 193 -5.36 -14.20 -5.54
C ARG A 193 -5.56 -15.67 -5.25
N ARG A 194 -5.92 -16.45 -6.29
CA ARG A 194 -6.25 -17.88 -6.12
C ARG A 194 -5.06 -18.69 -5.64
N TRP A 195 -3.84 -18.25 -5.97
CA TRP A 195 -2.62 -18.93 -5.57
C TRP A 195 -2.24 -18.56 -4.13
N TRP A 196 -2.32 -17.28 -3.76
CA TRP A 196 -2.00 -16.77 -2.42
C TRP A 196 -2.88 -17.42 -1.33
N ALA A 197 -4.20 -17.44 -1.54
CA ALA A 197 -5.17 -18.09 -0.66
C ALA A 197 -4.95 -19.61 -0.46
N ARG A 198 -4.19 -20.26 -1.35
CA ARG A 198 -3.89 -21.71 -1.29
C ARG A 198 -2.50 -22.01 -0.74
N SER A 199 -1.58 -21.04 -0.71
CA SER A 199 -0.14 -21.30 -0.54
C SER A 199 0.40 -21.00 0.85
N ILE A 200 -0.36 -20.31 1.70
CA ILE A 200 0.07 -19.94 3.05
C ILE A 200 -0.89 -20.56 4.08
N PRO A 201 -0.49 -21.60 4.81
CA PRO A 201 -1.29 -22.16 5.89
C PRO A 201 -1.13 -21.26 7.12
N TRP A 202 -1.93 -20.21 7.22
CA TRP A 202 -2.13 -19.52 8.49
C TRP A 202 -3.14 -20.30 9.35
N PRO A 203 -2.94 -20.40 10.68
CA PRO A 203 -3.97 -20.90 11.57
C PRO A 203 -5.23 -20.07 11.35
N LYS A 204 -6.38 -20.75 11.21
CA LYS A 204 -7.68 -20.08 11.15
C LYS A 204 -7.88 -19.33 12.47
N THR A 205 -7.50 -18.06 12.52
CA THR A 205 -8.01 -17.17 13.56
C THR A 205 -9.50 -17.02 13.31
N SER A 206 -10.26 -17.17 14.39
CA SER A 206 -11.71 -17.26 14.43
C SER A 206 -12.37 -16.15 13.60
N ARG A 207 -13.32 -16.56 12.76
CA ARG A 207 -14.27 -15.68 12.07
C ARG A 207 -14.77 -14.58 13.03
N PRO A 208 -14.81 -13.31 12.64
CA PRO A 208 -15.70 -12.37 13.29
C PRO A 208 -17.13 -12.87 13.09
N CYS A 209 -17.90 -12.94 14.18
CA CYS A 209 -19.33 -13.20 14.13
C CYS A 209 -19.97 -12.29 13.08
N ALA A 210 -20.73 -12.90 12.17
CA ALA A 210 -21.73 -12.17 11.41
C ALA A 210 -22.72 -11.58 12.42
N ALA A 211 -22.75 -10.26 12.54
CA ALA A 211 -23.85 -9.56 13.18
C ALA A 211 -25.10 -9.80 12.31
N SER A 212 -25.99 -10.65 12.79
CA SER A 212 -27.36 -10.75 12.31
C SER A 212 -28.06 -9.43 12.60
N TRP A 213 -28.55 -8.77 11.55
CA TRP A 213 -29.52 -7.69 11.67
C TRP A 213 -30.84 -8.29 12.15
N GLY A 214 -31.32 -7.79 13.29
CA GLY A 214 -32.71 -7.87 13.74
C GLY A 214 -33.35 -6.51 13.62
#